data_AF-A0A5M6IDD7-F1
#
_entry.id   AF-A0A5M6IDD7-F1
#
_cell.length_a   1.000
_cell.length_b   1.000
_cell.length_c   1.000
_cell.angle_alpha   90.00
_cell.angle_beta   90.00
_cell.angle_gamma   90.00
#
_symmetry.space_group_name_H-M   'P 1'
#
loop_
_entity.id
_entity.type
_entity.pdbx_description
1 polymer ?
#
loop_
_entity_poly.entity_id
_entity_poly.type
_entity_poly.pdbx_seq_one_letter_code
_entity_poly.pdbx_strand_id
1 'polypeptide(L)'
;MMTVDRNLVASDAPHVQLLAQGFGMPPVLASVWTEMTLAGPHGTAKVHDMLVRCVHNAESKGDAALAASGRRALATFDTRTGVVPASTDDTEQTDGPVH
;
A
#
# COMPACT_ATOMS: atom_id res chain seq x y z
N MET A 1 -20.32 12.51 7.62
CA MET A 1 -20.13 11.57 6.50
C MET A 1 -18.75 11.86 5.95
N MET A 2 -17.74 11.05 6.30
CA MET A 2 -16.41 11.22 5.71
C MET A 2 -16.51 10.78 4.25
N THR A 3 -16.32 11.71 3.33
CA THR A 3 -16.30 11.43 1.90
C THR A 3 -15.00 10.71 1.59
N VAL A 4 -15.07 9.38 1.41
CA VAL A 4 -13.93 8.60 0.91
C VAL A 4 -13.60 9.10 -0.51
N ASP A 5 -12.32 9.38 -0.77
CA ASP A 5 -11.88 9.77 -2.10
C ASP A 5 -12.21 8.66 -3.10
N ARG A 6 -13.00 8.98 -4.12
CA ARG A 6 -13.45 8.02 -5.14
C ARG A 6 -12.28 7.38 -5.89
N ASN A 7 -11.14 8.07 -6.00
CA ASN A 7 -9.92 7.56 -6.61
C ASN A 7 -9.17 6.53 -5.73
N LEU A 8 -9.47 6.48 -4.43
CA LEU A 8 -8.94 5.47 -3.51
C LEU A 8 -9.76 4.19 -3.51
N VAL A 9 -10.96 4.20 -4.10
CA VAL A 9 -11.85 3.02 -4.10
C VAL A 9 -12.21 2.56 -5.50
N ALA A 10 -11.74 3.23 -6.55
CA ALA A 10 -12.02 2.83 -7.92
C ALA A 10 -11.46 1.42 -8.20
N SER A 11 -12.26 0.56 -8.82
CA SER A 11 -11.89 -0.84 -9.09
C SER A 11 -10.66 -0.98 -9.98
N ASP A 12 -10.35 0.03 -10.79
CA ASP A 12 -9.17 0.12 -11.65
C ASP A 12 -7.98 0.80 -10.98
N ALA A 13 -8.12 1.27 -9.74
CA ALA A 13 -7.01 1.87 -9.00
C ALA A 13 -5.91 0.81 -8.75
N PRO A 14 -4.62 1.18 -8.90
CA PRO A 14 -3.51 0.22 -8.83
C PRO A 14 -3.48 -0.60 -7.53
N HIS A 15 -3.77 0.03 -6.39
CA HIS A 15 -3.81 -0.63 -5.10
C HIS A 15 -5.02 -1.56 -4.94
N VAL A 16 -6.18 -1.21 -5.53
CA VAL A 16 -7.36 -2.09 -5.55
C VAL A 16 -7.11 -3.32 -6.43
N GLN A 17 -6.46 -3.15 -7.57
CA GLN A 17 -6.03 -4.25 -8.44
C GLN A 17 -5.01 -5.17 -7.76
N LEU A 18 -4.06 -4.60 -7.01
CA LEU A 18 -3.11 -5.38 -6.22
C LEU A 18 -3.81 -6.22 -5.14
N LEU A 19 -4.77 -5.64 -4.41
CA LEU A 19 -5.56 -6.35 -3.42
C LEU A 19 -6.39 -7.48 -4.07
N ALA A 20 -7.03 -7.18 -5.21
CA ALA A 20 -7.80 -8.16 -5.96
C ALA A 20 -6.95 -9.40 -6.31
N GLN A 21 -5.75 -9.17 -6.87
CA GLN A 21 -4.81 -10.23 -7.23
C GLN A 21 -4.24 -10.95 -6.00
N GLY A 22 -3.84 -10.21 -4.97
CA GLY A 22 -3.22 -10.76 -3.76
C GLY A 22 -4.15 -11.64 -2.93
N PHE A 23 -5.46 -11.34 -2.93
CA PHE A 23 -6.48 -12.11 -2.21
C PHE A 23 -7.30 -13.05 -3.10
N GLY A 24 -7.03 -13.10 -4.41
CA GLY A 24 -7.76 -13.96 -5.34
C GLY A 24 -9.25 -13.61 -5.45
N MET A 25 -9.58 -12.31 -5.38
CA MET A 25 -10.96 -11.80 -5.43
C MET A 25 -11.19 -10.87 -6.64
N PRO A 26 -12.43 -10.74 -7.14
CA PRO A 26 -12.75 -9.78 -8.18
C PRO A 26 -12.43 -8.32 -7.78
N PRO A 27 -11.97 -7.46 -8.70
CA PRO A 27 -11.68 -6.05 -8.41
C PRO A 27 -12.84 -5.26 -7.79
N VAL A 28 -14.09 -5.61 -8.14
CA VAL A 28 -15.28 -4.99 -7.54
C VAL A 28 -15.38 -5.31 -6.05
N LEU A 29 -15.06 -6.55 -5.62
CA LEU A 29 -15.07 -6.88 -4.20
C LEU A 29 -13.91 -6.23 -3.45
N ALA A 30 -12.73 -6.15 -4.09
CA ALA A 30 -11.59 -5.43 -3.55
C ALA A 30 -11.89 -3.93 -3.34
N SER A 31 -12.57 -3.32 -4.31
CA SER A 31 -13.04 -1.92 -4.26
C SER A 31 -13.99 -1.70 -3.08
N VAL A 32 -15.04 -2.52 -2.96
CA VAL A 32 -16.02 -2.43 -1.86
C VAL A 32 -15.35 -2.64 -0.50
N TRP A 33 -14.47 -3.64 -0.38
CA TRP A 33 -13.71 -3.86 0.84
C TRP A 33 -12.83 -2.65 1.20
N THR A 34 -12.17 -2.05 0.20
CA THR A 34 -11.33 -0.87 0.39
C THR A 34 -12.17 0.32 0.87
N GLU A 35 -13.33 0.55 0.26
CA GLU A 35 -14.27 1.60 0.67
C GLU A 35 -14.75 1.42 2.12
N MET A 36 -15.25 0.22 2.45
CA MET A 36 -15.71 -0.09 3.81
C MET A 36 -14.59 0.03 4.84
N THR A 37 -13.36 -0.34 4.47
CA THR A 37 -12.19 -0.26 5.34
C THR A 37 -11.79 1.21 5.56
N LEU A 38 -11.72 2.02 4.50
CA LEU A 38 -11.40 3.44 4.58
C LEU A 38 -12.43 4.26 5.35
N ALA A 39 -13.70 3.84 5.34
CA ALA A 39 -14.76 4.46 6.15
C ALA A 39 -14.63 4.18 7.67
N GLY A 40 -13.82 3.18 8.05
CA GLY A 40 -13.60 2.80 9.44
C GLY A 40 -12.42 3.53 10.10
N PRO A 41 -12.33 3.47 11.45
CA PRO A 41 -11.18 4.01 12.17
C PRO A 41 -9.89 3.28 11.76
N HIS A 42 -8.83 4.05 11.54
CA HIS A 42 -7.53 3.56 11.05
C HIS A 42 -7.62 2.81 9.70
N GLY A 43 -8.63 3.11 8.87
CA GLY A 43 -8.85 2.46 7.59
C GLY A 43 -7.64 2.53 6.65
N THR A 44 -7.01 3.70 6.57
CA THR A 44 -5.79 3.91 5.77
C THR A 44 -4.66 2.96 6.17
N ALA A 45 -4.38 2.83 7.48
CA ALA A 45 -3.33 1.94 7.99
C ALA A 45 -3.62 0.47 7.65
N LYS A 46 -4.90 0.05 7.75
CA LYS A 46 -5.29 -1.32 7.40
C LYS A 46 -5.10 -1.62 5.91
N VAL A 47 -5.48 -0.69 5.03
CA VAL A 47 -5.27 -0.86 3.57
C VAL A 47 -3.77 -0.90 3.26
N HIS A 48 -2.98 0.01 3.83
CA HIS A 48 -1.52 0.00 3.73
C HIS A 48 -0.92 -1.36 4.13
N ASP A 49 -1.26 -1.87 5.31
CA ASP A 49 -0.74 -3.15 5.80
C ASP A 49 -1.09 -4.32 4.87
N MET A 50 -2.28 -4.31 4.28
CA MET A 50 -2.66 -5.35 3.31
C MET A 50 -1.84 -5.25 2.02
N LEU A 51 -1.59 -4.03 1.52
CA LEU A 51 -0.75 -3.82 0.34
C LEU A 51 0.69 -4.30 0.61
N VAL A 52 1.25 -3.99 1.78
CA VAL A 52 2.56 -4.48 2.22
C VAL A 52 2.61 -6.01 2.25
N ARG A 53 1.56 -6.66 2.77
CA ARG A 53 1.46 -8.14 2.75
C ARG A 53 1.38 -8.70 1.33
N CYS A 54 0.66 -8.04 0.42
CA CYS A 54 0.62 -8.45 -0.99
C CYS A 54 2.01 -8.39 -1.63
N VAL A 55 2.77 -7.33 -1.38
CA VAL A 55 4.16 -7.18 -1.86
C VAL A 55 5.04 -8.30 -1.31
N HIS A 56 5.05 -8.51 0.01
CA HIS A 56 5.86 -9.56 0.62
C HIS A 56 5.49 -10.97 0.14
N ASN A 57 4.21 -11.24 -0.12
CA ASN A 57 3.77 -12.52 -0.67
C ASN A 57 4.22 -12.71 -2.13
N ALA A 58 4.27 -11.63 -2.92
CA ALA A 58 4.83 -11.69 -4.27
C ALA A 58 6.34 -11.96 -4.22
N GLU A 59 7.07 -11.28 -3.34
CA GLU A 59 8.50 -11.49 -3.12
C GLU A 59 8.81 -12.92 -2.67
N SER A 60 8.05 -13.46 -1.72
CA SER A 60 8.26 -14.82 -1.21
C SER A 60 7.99 -15.91 -2.26
N LYS A 61 7.14 -15.62 -3.25
CA LYS A 61 6.85 -16.50 -4.38
C LYS A 61 7.81 -16.31 -5.56
N GLY A 62 8.75 -15.37 -5.48
CA GLY A 62 9.66 -15.04 -6.58
C GLY A 62 9.00 -14.27 -7.72
N ASP A 63 7.79 -13.73 -7.53
CA ASP A 63 7.09 -12.92 -8.52
C ASP A 63 7.60 -11.47 -8.48
N ALA A 64 8.76 -11.25 -9.08
CA ALA A 64 9.41 -9.94 -9.10
C ALA A 64 8.57 -8.87 -9.81
N ALA A 65 7.76 -9.25 -10.81
CA ALA A 65 6.91 -8.33 -11.55
C ALA A 65 5.76 -7.82 -10.67
N LEU A 66 5.07 -8.74 -9.97
CA LEU A 66 4.01 -8.39 -9.04
C LEU A 66 4.53 -7.61 -7.83
N ALA A 67 5.71 -7.97 -7.30
CA ALA A 67 6.34 -7.23 -6.21
C ALA A 67 6.68 -5.79 -6.62
N ALA A 68 7.27 -5.59 -7.81
CA ALA A 68 7.58 -4.26 -8.32
C ALA A 68 6.32 -3.41 -8.58
N SER A 69 5.28 -4.01 -9.17
CA SER A 69 3.98 -3.36 -9.35
C SER A 69 3.36 -2.99 -8.01
N GLY A 70 3.41 -3.91 -7.04
CA GLY A 70 2.87 -3.70 -5.71
C GLY A 70 3.56 -2.56 -4.95
N ARG A 71 4.89 -2.46 -5.03
CA ARG A 71 5.64 -1.33 -4.44
C ARG A 71 5.23 0.02 -5.03
N ARG A 72 4.96 0.10 -6.34
CA ARG A 72 4.47 1.32 -7.00
C ARG A 72 3.04 1.68 -6.56
N ALA A 73 2.17 0.66 -6.44
CA ALA A 73 0.80 0.84 -5.97
C ALA A 73 0.77 1.32 -4.51
N LEU A 74 1.61 0.76 -3.65
CA LEU A 74 1.80 1.18 -2.27
C LEU A 74 2.24 2.64 -2.18
N ALA A 75 3.32 3.02 -2.88
CA ALA A 75 3.81 4.40 -2.89
C ALA A 75 2.75 5.42 -3.39
N THR A 76 1.92 5.01 -4.37
CA THR A 76 0.82 5.84 -4.86
C THR A 76 -0.27 6.01 -3.81
N PHE A 77 -0.63 4.94 -3.10
CA PHE A 77 -1.61 4.96 -2.03
C PHE A 77 -1.14 5.85 -0.86
N ASP A 78 0.12 5.70 -0.46
CA ASP A 78 0.76 6.47 0.61
C ASP A 78 0.75 7.98 0.31
N THR A 79 1.17 8.33 -0.90
CA THR A 79 1.16 9.72 -1.38
C THR A 79 -0.24 10.33 -1.33
N ARG A 80 -1.27 9.57 -1.72
CA ARG A 80 -2.66 10.05 -1.74
C ARG A 80 -3.30 10.16 -0.36
N THR A 81 -2.83 9.37 0.59
CA THR A 81 -3.41 9.30 1.94
C THR A 81 -2.62 10.09 2.97
N GLY A 82 -1.47 10.64 2.58
CA GLY A 82 -0.57 11.38 3.48
C GLY A 82 0.14 10.47 4.48
N VAL A 83 0.09 9.14 4.30
CA VAL A 83 0.95 8.21 5.02
C VAL A 83 2.34 8.39 4.43
N VAL A 84 3.18 9.17 5.10
CA VAL A 84 4.59 9.23 4.75
C VAL A 84 5.16 7.86 5.12
N PRO A 85 5.72 7.07 4.19
CA PRO A 85 6.48 5.90 4.58
C PRO A 85 7.56 6.42 5.52
N ALA A 86 7.62 5.89 6.75
CA ALA A 86 8.68 6.26 7.69
C ALA A 86 9.99 6.13 6.92
N SER A 87 10.58 7.27 6.56
CA SER A 87 11.81 7.29 5.81
C SER A 87 12.80 6.63 6.74
N THR A 88 13.27 5.45 6.38
CA THR A 88 14.51 4.90 6.93
C THR A 88 15.65 5.78 6.42
N ASP A 89 15.67 7.00 6.93
CA ASP A 89 16.84 7.87 6.99
C ASP A 89 17.45 7.58 8.36
N ASP A 90 18.02 6.38 8.50
CA ASP A 90 19.09 6.17 9.48
C ASP A 90 20.37 6.53 8.71
N THR A 91 20.59 7.84 8.63
CA THR A 91 21.77 8.44 8.03
C THR A 91 22.99 7.93 8.77
N GLU A 92 23.71 7.02 8.11
CA GLU A 92 25.17 6.95 8.05
C GLU A 92 25.89 7.68 9.21
N GLN A 93 26.19 6.93 10.28
CA GLN A 93 27.09 7.32 11.35
C GLN A 93 28.47 7.63 10.74
N THR A 94 28.68 8.89 10.37
CA THR A 94 29.98 9.41 9.97
C THR A 94 30.72 9.79 11.24
N ASP A 95 31.31 8.79 11.91
CA ASP A 95 32.27 9.01 12.99
C ASP A 95 33.58 9.51 12.35
N GLY A 96 33.67 10.83 12.20
CA GLY A 96 34.93 11.50 11.84
C GLY A 96 35.86 11.54 13.05
N PRO A 97 37.19 11.40 12.87
CA PRO A 97 38.12 11.22 13.97
C PRO A 97 38.29 12.53 14.75
N VAL A 98 38.03 12.48 16.05
CA VAL A 98 38.49 13.51 17.00
C VAL A 98 39.93 13.19 17.41
N HIS A 99 40.83 13.89 16.72
CA HIS A 99 42.15 14.42 17.09
C HIS A 99 43.09 13.69 18.07
#